data_AF-A0A7C3YHF4-F1
#
_entry.id   AF-A0A7C3YHF4-F1
#
_cell.length_a   1.000
_cell.length_b   1.000
_cell.length_c   1.000
_cell.angle_alpha   90.00
_cell.angle_beta   90.00
_cell.angle_gamma   90.00
#
_symmetry.space_group_name_H-M   'P 1'
#
loop_
_entity.id
_entity.type
_entity.pdbx_description
1 polymer ?
#
loop_
_entity_poly.entity_id
_entity_poly.type
_entity_poly.pdbx_seq_one_letter_code
_entity_poly.pdbx_strand_id
1 'polypeptide(L)'
;MIFSVIPQLIIKQNSRFQIIIFSIIFMCSALCFGYDKNFSLIDTQELSSQLANQPSISQKSPTKAFLFSAVAPGTGELYIGSKKGIAFIASEIAFWSAYIVLNGRANNLRDSYTSYVDEHIAFEEDSPTKSTKDWTLEDYEHATQTDNWHYVYTENNGEPIDRVGKFYWKDIPEEKIDEQGNELISKYRATAYSMRGSANKKYKQAKVCLSMVVLNHVISAIDARVSAIIKSKKSPQTTNISIHTSISSNLTPNLYAVMQGQF
;
A
#
# COMPACT_ATOMS: atom_id res chain seq x y z
N MET A 1 29.93 -12.02 31.39
CA MET A 1 29.04 -11.12 30.61
C MET A 1 28.80 -11.78 29.26
N ILE A 2 27.57 -12.21 29.01
CA ILE A 2 27.14 -12.99 27.85
C ILE A 2 26.80 -12.01 26.73
N PHE A 3 27.58 -11.98 25.65
CA PHE A 3 27.17 -11.33 24.40
C PHE A 3 26.62 -12.42 23.46
N SER A 4 25.31 -12.34 23.27
CA SER A 4 24.50 -13.19 22.40
C SER A 4 24.80 -12.89 20.93
N VAL A 5 25.30 -13.90 20.22
CA VAL A 5 25.41 -13.98 18.77
C VAL A 5 24.00 -13.99 18.16
N ILE A 6 23.67 -13.03 17.29
CA ILE A 6 22.47 -13.10 16.44
C ILE A 6 22.95 -13.48 15.04
N PRO A 7 22.52 -14.63 14.47
CA PRO A 7 22.80 -14.94 13.08
C PRO A 7 21.84 -14.19 12.15
N GLN A 8 22.40 -13.53 11.14
CA GLN A 8 21.67 -12.96 10.01
C GLN A 8 21.02 -14.10 9.20
N LEU A 9 19.69 -14.19 9.26
CA LEU A 9 18.92 -15.10 8.42
C LEU A 9 18.77 -14.50 7.02
N ILE A 10 19.58 -15.02 6.10
CA ILE A 10 19.45 -14.85 4.65
C ILE A 10 18.11 -15.48 4.22
N ILE A 11 17.12 -14.64 3.97
CA ILE A 11 15.82 -15.07 3.41
C ILE A 11 16.00 -15.22 1.90
N LYS A 12 16.24 -16.46 1.47
CA LYS A 12 16.14 -16.88 0.07
C LYS A 12 14.67 -16.74 -0.36
N GLN A 13 14.41 -15.77 -1.25
CA GLN A 13 13.08 -15.41 -1.75
C GLN A 13 12.46 -16.58 -2.53
N ASN A 14 11.59 -17.34 -1.87
CA ASN A 14 10.96 -18.54 -2.42
C ASN A 14 9.60 -18.19 -3.03
N SER A 15 9.44 -18.36 -4.34
CA SER A 15 8.23 -18.03 -5.14
C SER A 15 6.94 -18.70 -4.64
N ARG A 16 7.06 -19.79 -3.89
CA ARG A 16 5.94 -20.51 -3.26
C ARG A 16 5.27 -19.72 -2.13
N PHE A 17 5.99 -18.82 -1.47
CA PHE A 17 5.44 -18.01 -0.36
C PHE A 17 4.47 -16.94 -0.86
N GLN A 18 4.70 -16.40 -2.06
CA GLN A 18 3.77 -15.44 -2.68
C GLN A 18 2.45 -16.10 -3.09
N ILE A 19 2.48 -17.34 -3.58
CA ILE A 19 1.27 -18.09 -3.95
C ILE A 19 0.39 -18.35 -2.71
N ILE A 20 1.00 -18.67 -1.57
CA ILE A 20 0.28 -18.93 -0.31
C ILE A 20 -0.42 -17.66 0.20
N ILE A 21 0.25 -16.51 0.15
CA ILE A 21 -0.36 -15.22 0.56
C ILE A 21 -1.54 -14.84 -0.35
N PHE A 22 -1.43 -15.03 -1.67
CA PHE A 22 -2.54 -14.78 -2.60
C PHE A 22 -3.72 -15.74 -2.37
N SER A 23 -3.48 -17.00 -2.03
CA SER A 23 -4.55 -17.96 -1.71
C SER A 23 -5.28 -17.63 -0.39
N ILE A 24 -4.58 -17.10 0.62
CA ILE A 24 -5.21 -16.70 1.89
C ILE A 24 -6.09 -15.44 1.69
N ILE A 25 -5.65 -14.50 0.85
CA ILE A 25 -6.43 -13.30 0.50
C ILE A 25 -7.68 -13.68 -0.33
N PHE A 26 -7.57 -14.65 -1.25
CA PHE A 26 -8.70 -15.13 -2.05
C PHE A 26 -9.74 -15.88 -1.20
N MET A 27 -9.30 -16.67 -0.22
CA MET A 27 -10.18 -17.44 0.68
C MET A 27 -10.96 -16.56 1.67
N CYS A 28 -10.41 -15.41 2.08
CA CYS A 28 -11.14 -14.42 2.88
C CYS A 28 -12.25 -13.70 2.11
N SER A 29 -12.17 -13.62 0.77
CA SER A 29 -13.19 -12.94 -0.05
C SER A 29 -14.44 -13.78 -0.31
N ALA A 30 -14.32 -15.12 -0.20
CA ALA A 30 -15.41 -16.06 -0.44
C ALA A 30 -16.42 -16.18 0.73
N LEU A 31 -16.08 -15.65 1.91
CA LEU A 31 -16.96 -15.68 3.10
C LEU A 31 -17.99 -14.54 3.15
N CYS A 32 -18.01 -13.64 2.15
CA CYS A 32 -18.90 -12.47 2.14
C CYS A 32 -20.11 -12.58 1.19
N PHE A 33 -20.28 -13.68 0.45
CA PHE A 33 -21.42 -13.86 -0.46
C PHE A 33 -22.26 -15.07 -0.08
N GLY A 34 -23.20 -14.85 0.83
CA GLY A 34 -24.22 -15.84 1.13
C GLY A 34 -25.42 -15.21 1.81
N TYR A 35 -26.40 -14.74 1.04
CA TYR A 35 -27.81 -14.91 1.37
C TYR A 35 -28.70 -14.47 0.22
N ASP A 36 -29.51 -15.39 -0.30
CA ASP A 36 -30.97 -15.23 -0.33
C ASP A 36 -31.63 -16.42 -1.02
N LYS A 37 -32.63 -17.03 -0.35
CA LYS A 37 -33.89 -17.51 -0.94
C LYS A 37 -34.90 -17.72 0.18
N ASN A 38 -36.00 -16.95 0.18
CA ASN A 38 -37.37 -17.43 0.38
C ASN A 38 -38.33 -16.22 0.34
N PHE A 39 -39.10 -16.10 -0.74
CA PHE A 39 -40.15 -15.10 -0.90
C PHE A 39 -41.49 -15.83 -0.82
N SER A 40 -42.16 -15.72 0.33
CA SER A 40 -43.56 -16.13 0.51
C SER A 40 -44.42 -14.90 0.73
N LEU A 41 -45.66 -14.96 0.22
CA LEU A 41 -46.64 -13.89 0.20
C LEU A 41 -47.01 -13.45 1.62
N ILE A 42 -46.85 -12.15 1.91
CA ILE A 42 -46.96 -11.54 3.25
C ILE A 42 -48.41 -11.16 3.55
N ASP A 43 -48.89 -11.58 4.72
CA ASP A 43 -50.19 -11.23 5.30
C ASP A 43 -50.14 -9.81 5.92
N THR A 44 -51.17 -8.99 5.70
CA THR A 44 -51.17 -7.54 5.98
C THR A 44 -51.08 -7.18 7.47
N GLN A 45 -51.40 -8.13 8.35
CA GLN A 45 -51.23 -8.02 9.80
C GLN A 45 -49.75 -8.02 10.23
N GLU A 46 -48.89 -8.78 9.54
CA GLU A 46 -47.46 -8.92 9.87
C GLU A 46 -46.66 -7.67 9.47
N LEU A 47 -47.06 -7.02 8.38
CA LEU A 47 -46.46 -5.78 7.87
C LEU A 47 -46.52 -4.63 8.89
N SER A 48 -47.60 -4.56 9.68
CA SER A 48 -47.81 -3.56 10.73
C SER A 48 -46.83 -3.74 11.90
N SER A 49 -46.58 -5.00 12.29
CA SER A 49 -45.67 -5.38 13.36
C SER A 49 -44.19 -5.24 12.95
N GLN A 50 -43.87 -5.46 11.67
CA GLN A 50 -42.53 -5.25 11.11
C GLN A 50 -42.23 -3.77 10.83
N LEU A 51 -43.24 -2.91 10.64
CA LEU A 51 -43.04 -1.45 10.55
C LEU A 51 -42.68 -0.84 11.92
N ALA A 52 -43.21 -1.38 13.01
CA ALA A 52 -42.85 -0.97 14.38
C ALA A 52 -41.46 -1.49 14.81
N ASN A 53 -40.99 -2.58 14.18
CA ASN A 53 -39.70 -3.21 14.44
C ASN A 53 -38.73 -3.04 13.24
N GLN A 54 -38.81 -1.89 12.55
CA GLN A 54 -37.79 -1.56 11.55
C GLN A 54 -36.45 -1.43 12.28
N PRO A 55 -35.41 -2.21 11.92
CA PRO A 55 -34.09 -1.96 12.44
C PRO A 55 -33.76 -0.54 12.04
N SER A 56 -33.65 0.37 13.02
CA SER A 56 -33.09 1.69 12.78
C SER A 56 -31.88 1.50 11.87
N ILE A 57 -31.85 2.14 10.70
CA ILE A 57 -30.71 2.04 9.79
C ILE A 57 -29.52 2.54 10.63
N SER A 58 -28.76 1.61 11.18
CA SER A 58 -27.75 1.90 12.18
C SER A 58 -26.74 2.82 11.52
N GLN A 59 -26.77 4.10 11.91
CA GLN A 59 -25.92 5.12 11.33
C GLN A 59 -24.47 4.70 11.60
N LYS A 60 -23.77 4.30 10.53
CA LYS A 60 -22.39 3.82 10.63
C LYS A 60 -21.49 4.98 11.03
N SER A 61 -20.65 4.76 12.05
CA SER A 61 -19.74 5.78 12.58
C SER A 61 -18.71 6.26 11.53
N PRO A 62 -18.63 7.58 11.26
CA PRO A 62 -17.62 8.16 10.38
C PRO A 62 -16.18 7.94 10.84
N THR A 63 -15.94 7.97 12.15
CA THR A 63 -14.59 7.73 12.71
C THR A 63 -14.16 6.28 12.47
N LYS A 64 -15.07 5.31 12.62
CA LYS A 64 -14.77 3.91 12.29
C LYS A 64 -14.48 3.74 10.80
N ALA A 65 -15.28 4.37 9.93
CA ALA A 65 -15.06 4.33 8.49
C ALA A 65 -13.67 4.89 8.11
N PHE A 66 -13.29 6.03 8.69
CA PHE A 66 -11.95 6.61 8.51
C PHE A 66 -10.84 5.62 8.92
N LEU A 67 -10.92 5.06 10.14
CA LEU A 67 -9.87 4.19 10.67
C LEU A 67 -9.74 2.89 9.87
N PHE A 68 -10.85 2.31 9.42
CA PHE A 68 -10.81 1.14 8.54
C PHE A 68 -10.04 1.46 7.25
N SER A 69 -10.41 2.52 6.53
CA SER A 69 -9.72 2.89 5.29
C SER A 69 -8.29 3.37 5.49
N ALA A 70 -7.94 3.91 6.66
CA ALA A 70 -6.55 4.25 7.00
C ALA A 70 -5.67 3.00 7.12
N VAL A 71 -6.20 1.92 7.74
CA VAL A 71 -5.50 0.63 7.86
C VAL A 71 -5.41 -0.08 6.51
N ALA A 72 -6.53 -0.14 5.79
CA ALA A 72 -6.62 -0.84 4.51
C ALA A 72 -7.57 -0.05 3.58
N PRO A 73 -7.08 0.51 2.46
CA PRO A 73 -7.87 1.36 1.58
C PRO A 73 -9.12 0.64 1.09
N GLY A 74 -10.23 1.36 1.02
CA GLY A 74 -11.54 0.87 0.58
C GLY A 74 -12.38 0.18 1.66
N THR A 75 -11.78 -0.27 2.77
CA THR A 75 -12.53 -1.03 3.79
C THR A 75 -13.54 -0.18 4.57
N GLY A 76 -13.26 1.11 4.78
CA GLY A 76 -14.18 2.06 5.39
C GLY A 76 -15.37 2.42 4.50
N GLU A 77 -15.16 2.54 3.19
CA GLU A 77 -16.21 2.71 2.20
C GLU A 77 -17.11 1.46 2.16
N LEU A 78 -16.52 0.26 2.17
CA LEU A 78 -17.28 -0.99 2.25
C LEU A 78 -18.05 -1.12 3.57
N TYR A 79 -17.47 -0.71 4.70
CA TYR A 79 -18.14 -0.70 5.99
C TYR A 79 -19.43 0.14 6.00
N ILE A 80 -19.47 1.23 5.24
CA ILE A 80 -20.69 2.04 5.04
C ILE A 80 -21.53 1.58 3.84
N GLY A 81 -21.18 0.48 3.18
CA GLY A 81 -21.89 -0.10 2.03
C GLY A 81 -21.68 0.65 0.72
N SER A 82 -20.61 1.43 0.58
CA SER A 82 -20.26 2.14 -0.66
C SER A 82 -19.40 1.26 -1.57
N LYS A 83 -19.84 1.06 -2.82
CA LYS A 83 -19.10 0.30 -3.84
C LYS A 83 -17.77 0.97 -4.26
N LYS A 84 -17.57 2.26 -3.91
CA LYS A 84 -16.29 2.96 -4.13
C LYS A 84 -15.10 2.23 -3.50
N GLY A 85 -15.32 1.51 -2.40
CA GLY A 85 -14.26 0.76 -1.72
C GLY A 85 -13.59 -0.29 -2.61
N ILE A 86 -14.32 -0.88 -3.57
CA ILE A 86 -13.76 -1.85 -4.53
C ILE A 86 -12.69 -1.18 -5.41
N ALA A 87 -12.91 0.07 -5.84
CA ALA A 87 -11.94 0.79 -6.66
C ALA A 87 -10.66 1.11 -5.89
N PHE A 88 -10.76 1.48 -4.61
CA PHE A 88 -9.59 1.71 -3.75
C PHE A 88 -8.79 0.43 -3.50
N ILE A 89 -9.45 -0.70 -3.25
CA ILE A 89 -8.80 -2.02 -3.11
C ILE A 89 -8.14 -2.44 -4.42
N ALA A 90 -8.82 -2.29 -5.55
CA ALA A 90 -8.26 -2.64 -6.86
C ALA A 90 -7.02 -1.79 -7.18
N SER A 91 -7.06 -0.49 -6.87
CA SER A 91 -5.93 0.41 -7.04
C SER A 91 -4.75 0.04 -6.13
N GLU A 92 -5.04 -0.35 -4.89
CA GLU A 92 -4.04 -0.82 -3.92
C GLU A 92 -3.28 -2.04 -4.46
N ILE A 93 -4.01 -3.05 -4.94
CA ILE A 93 -3.43 -4.25 -5.55
C ILE A 93 -2.60 -3.88 -6.78
N ALA A 94 -3.11 -2.99 -7.63
CA ALA A 94 -2.41 -2.58 -8.85
C ALA A 94 -1.09 -1.86 -8.54
N PHE A 95 -1.09 -0.90 -7.61
CA PHE A 95 0.12 -0.15 -7.25
C PHE A 95 1.15 -1.02 -6.53
N TRP A 96 0.74 -1.90 -5.60
CA TRP A 96 1.66 -2.86 -4.99
C TRP A 96 2.26 -3.83 -6.00
N SER A 97 1.44 -4.37 -6.90
CA SER A 97 1.92 -5.27 -7.96
C SER A 97 2.94 -4.58 -8.85
N ALA A 98 2.65 -3.33 -9.25
CA ALA A 98 3.58 -2.52 -10.03
C ALA A 98 4.89 -2.25 -9.25
N TYR A 99 4.80 -1.88 -7.97
CA TYR A 99 5.96 -1.69 -7.10
C TYR A 99 6.84 -2.95 -7.03
N ILE A 100 6.23 -4.12 -6.74
CA ILE A 100 6.96 -5.39 -6.60
C ILE A 100 7.70 -5.74 -7.91
N VAL A 101 7.01 -5.65 -9.05
CA VAL A 101 7.62 -5.95 -10.36
C VAL A 101 8.75 -4.97 -10.71
N LEU A 102 8.52 -3.68 -10.50
CA LEU A 102 9.51 -2.64 -10.81
C LEU A 102 10.72 -2.72 -9.90
N ASN A 103 10.52 -2.96 -8.60
CA ASN A 103 11.58 -3.10 -7.62
C ASN A 103 12.41 -4.37 -7.87
N GLY A 104 11.77 -5.49 -8.21
CA GLY A 104 12.47 -6.71 -8.60
C GLY A 104 13.35 -6.50 -9.85
N ARG A 105 12.82 -5.80 -10.87
CA ARG A 105 13.60 -5.43 -12.05
C ARG A 105 14.77 -4.49 -11.73
N ALA A 106 14.56 -3.55 -10.80
CA ALA A 106 15.60 -2.64 -10.36
C ALA A 106 16.74 -3.39 -9.65
N ASN A 107 16.41 -4.34 -8.77
CA ASN A 107 17.38 -5.20 -8.11
C ASN A 107 18.18 -6.02 -9.12
N ASN A 108 17.53 -6.68 -10.09
CA ASN A 108 18.24 -7.45 -11.11
C ASN A 108 19.22 -6.59 -11.92
N LEU A 109 18.82 -5.38 -12.30
CA LEU A 109 19.70 -4.44 -13.02
C LEU A 109 20.87 -3.95 -12.15
N ARG A 110 20.63 -3.72 -10.85
CA ARG A 110 21.68 -3.38 -9.88
C ARG A 110 22.68 -4.54 -9.75
N ASP A 111 22.20 -5.77 -9.63
CA ASP A 111 23.05 -6.95 -9.50
C ASP A 111 23.88 -7.17 -10.77
N SER A 112 23.30 -6.96 -11.96
CA SER A 112 24.05 -6.97 -13.23
C SER A 112 25.11 -5.88 -13.30
N TYR A 113 24.78 -4.67 -12.84
CA TYR A 113 25.69 -3.54 -12.83
C TYR A 113 26.88 -3.77 -11.87
N THR A 114 26.62 -4.20 -10.64
CA THR A 114 27.67 -4.48 -9.63
C THR A 114 28.59 -5.61 -10.09
N SER A 115 28.03 -6.70 -10.63
CA SER A 115 28.81 -7.78 -11.23
C SER A 115 29.68 -7.28 -12.39
N TYR A 116 29.15 -6.40 -13.23
CA TYR A 116 29.92 -5.80 -14.32
C TYR A 116 31.11 -4.98 -13.79
N VAL A 117 30.93 -4.22 -12.70
CA VAL A 117 32.05 -3.50 -12.05
C VAL A 117 33.10 -4.50 -11.57
N ASP A 118 32.69 -5.53 -10.81
CA ASP A 118 33.59 -6.55 -10.27
C ASP A 118 34.46 -7.22 -11.37
N GLU A 119 33.86 -7.49 -12.52
CA GLU A 119 34.53 -8.12 -13.66
C GLU A 119 35.52 -7.19 -14.38
N HIS A 120 35.33 -5.87 -14.30
CA HIS A 120 36.03 -4.89 -15.15
C HIS A 120 36.95 -3.94 -14.39
N ILE A 121 37.08 -4.09 -13.07
CA ILE A 121 38.07 -3.37 -12.25
C ILE A 121 39.22 -4.27 -11.82
N ALA A 122 40.38 -3.66 -11.59
CA ALA A 122 41.53 -4.27 -10.95
C ALA A 122 42.03 -3.37 -9.81
N PHE A 123 42.71 -3.96 -8.83
CA PHE A 123 43.25 -3.24 -7.67
C PHE A 123 44.74 -3.00 -7.87
N GLU A 124 45.22 -1.83 -7.46
CA GLU A 124 46.66 -1.51 -7.46
C GLU A 124 47.42 -2.41 -6.48
N GLU A 125 48.74 -2.56 -6.66
CA GLU A 125 49.57 -3.43 -5.82
C GLU A 125 49.61 -3.00 -4.35
N ASP A 126 49.64 -1.70 -4.07
CA ASP A 126 49.67 -1.12 -2.72
C ASP A 126 48.26 -0.93 -2.10
N SER A 127 47.20 -1.27 -2.84
CA SER A 127 45.82 -1.11 -2.39
C SER A 127 45.53 -1.92 -1.11
N PRO A 128 44.86 -1.34 -0.09
CA PRO A 128 44.57 -2.00 1.19
C PRO A 128 43.61 -3.19 1.06
N THR A 129 42.85 -3.27 -0.04
CA THR A 129 42.02 -4.43 -0.41
C THR A 129 42.29 -4.83 -1.85
N LYS A 130 42.00 -6.09 -2.18
CA LYS A 130 42.09 -6.65 -3.54
C LYS A 130 40.74 -7.18 -4.04
N SER A 131 39.65 -6.79 -3.38
CA SER A 131 38.31 -7.30 -3.64
C SER A 131 37.24 -6.28 -3.30
N THR A 132 36.15 -6.32 -4.06
CA THR A 132 34.92 -5.56 -3.83
C THR A 132 33.98 -6.19 -2.80
N LYS A 133 34.37 -7.31 -2.16
CA LYS A 133 33.51 -8.05 -1.24
C LYS A 133 32.91 -7.20 -0.11
N ASP A 134 33.68 -6.23 0.38
CA ASP A 134 33.25 -5.36 1.47
C ASP A 134 32.64 -4.04 0.96
N TRP A 135 32.52 -3.86 -0.37
CA TRP A 135 31.90 -2.67 -0.94
C TRP A 135 30.41 -2.60 -0.64
N THR A 136 29.98 -1.41 -0.24
CA THR A 136 28.58 -1.03 -0.17
C THR A 136 28.07 -0.63 -1.55
N LEU A 137 26.74 -0.51 -1.71
CA LEU A 137 26.16 -0.03 -2.97
C LEU A 137 26.68 1.37 -3.32
N GLU A 138 26.89 2.23 -2.33
CA GLU A 138 27.43 3.58 -2.51
C GLU A 138 28.83 3.54 -3.12
N ASP A 139 29.70 2.64 -2.65
CA ASP A 139 31.05 2.45 -3.20
C ASP A 139 31.00 2.07 -4.69
N TYR A 140 30.09 1.16 -5.07
CA TYR A 140 29.83 0.87 -6.48
C TYR A 140 29.37 2.13 -7.23
N GLU A 141 28.39 2.87 -6.71
CA GLU A 141 27.90 4.09 -7.38
C GLU A 141 29.01 5.10 -7.65
N HIS A 142 29.89 5.31 -6.67
CA HIS A 142 31.05 6.19 -6.77
C HIS A 142 32.07 5.69 -7.78
N ALA A 143 32.29 4.38 -7.90
CA ALA A 143 33.19 3.82 -8.91
C ALA A 143 32.80 4.17 -10.36
N THR A 144 31.54 4.51 -10.61
CA THR A 144 31.08 4.95 -11.95
C THR A 144 31.09 6.46 -12.17
N GLN A 145 31.32 7.26 -11.13
CA GLN A 145 31.35 8.71 -11.24
C GLN A 145 32.64 9.15 -11.95
N THR A 146 32.59 10.30 -12.63
CA THR A 146 33.74 10.86 -13.35
C THR A 146 34.84 11.32 -12.40
N ASP A 147 34.43 11.85 -11.25
CA ASP A 147 35.27 12.71 -10.40
C ASP A 147 36.30 11.95 -9.58
N ASN A 148 36.16 10.63 -9.48
CA ASN A 148 37.07 9.85 -8.67
C ASN A 148 38.36 9.45 -9.45
N TRP A 149 38.71 10.09 -10.58
CA TRP A 149 39.89 9.76 -11.43
C TRP A 149 41.15 9.48 -10.58
N HIS A 150 41.61 8.22 -10.56
CA HIS A 150 42.63 7.63 -9.67
C HIS A 150 42.10 7.11 -8.29
N TYR A 151 41.11 6.19 -8.36
CA TYR A 151 39.90 6.11 -7.52
C TYR A 151 40.06 5.52 -6.12
N VAL A 152 40.67 6.27 -5.21
CA VAL A 152 40.30 6.17 -3.80
C VAL A 152 38.94 6.85 -3.60
N TYR A 153 37.94 6.11 -3.09
CA TYR A 153 36.78 6.77 -2.49
C TYR A 153 37.24 7.41 -1.17
N THR A 154 37.14 8.73 -1.09
CA THR A 154 37.54 9.50 0.09
C THR A 154 36.32 9.90 0.91
N GLU A 155 36.46 9.90 2.23
CA GLU A 155 35.44 10.51 3.11
C GLU A 155 35.47 12.04 2.98
N ASN A 156 34.57 12.73 3.69
CA ASN A 156 34.42 14.20 3.73
C ASN A 156 35.70 15.00 4.06
N ASN A 157 36.80 14.35 4.44
CA ASN A 157 38.10 14.93 4.77
C ASN A 157 39.20 14.62 3.73
N GLY A 158 38.89 13.91 2.64
CA GLY A 158 39.87 13.53 1.62
C GLY A 158 40.70 12.28 1.97
N GLU A 159 40.41 11.59 3.07
CA GLU A 159 41.13 10.38 3.46
C GLU A 159 40.57 9.14 2.75
N PRO A 160 41.45 8.24 2.24
CA PRO A 160 41.04 6.97 1.65
C PRO A 160 40.21 6.07 2.56
N ILE A 161 39.12 5.51 2.03
CA ILE A 161 38.43 4.41 2.70
C ILE A 161 39.16 3.09 2.42
N ASP A 162 39.83 2.55 3.44
CA ASP A 162 40.57 1.27 3.37
C ASP A 162 39.74 0.11 2.81
N ARG A 163 38.44 0.08 3.13
CA ARG A 163 37.47 -0.92 2.64
C ARG A 163 37.30 -0.88 1.12
N VAL A 164 37.40 0.30 0.51
CA VAL A 164 37.24 0.45 -0.95
C VAL A 164 38.54 0.12 -1.65
N GLY A 165 39.64 0.65 -1.12
CA GLY A 165 40.97 0.53 -1.71
C GLY A 165 41.14 1.33 -2.99
N LYS A 166 42.37 1.28 -3.52
CA LYS A 166 42.74 1.84 -4.82
C LYS A 166 42.42 0.83 -5.92
N PHE A 167 41.67 1.27 -6.92
CA PHE A 167 41.29 0.45 -8.07
C PHE A 167 41.27 1.27 -9.36
N TYR A 168 41.36 0.57 -10.48
CA TYR A 168 41.30 1.14 -11.82
C TYR A 168 40.44 0.27 -12.74
N TRP A 169 39.93 0.87 -13.81
CA TRP A 169 39.20 0.15 -14.86
C TRP A 169 40.18 -0.52 -15.80
N LYS A 170 39.98 -1.82 -16.08
CA LYS A 170 40.91 -2.66 -16.85
C LYS A 170 41.16 -2.20 -18.30
N ASP A 171 40.30 -1.34 -18.86
CA ASP A 171 40.44 -0.80 -20.21
C ASP A 171 41.28 0.49 -20.27
N ILE A 172 41.71 1.02 -19.12
CA ILE A 172 42.62 2.15 -19.05
C ILE A 172 44.07 1.60 -19.04
N PRO A 173 44.97 2.09 -19.91
CA PRO A 173 46.38 1.71 -19.88
C PRO A 173 47.01 2.09 -18.54
N GLU A 174 47.80 1.18 -17.95
CA GLU A 174 48.42 1.38 -16.62
C GLU A 174 49.27 2.66 -16.55
N GLU A 175 50.03 2.90 -17.62
CA GLU A 175 50.85 4.10 -17.84
C GLU A 175 50.06 5.44 -17.84
N LYS A 176 48.74 5.38 -17.98
CA LYS A 176 47.84 6.53 -18.02
C LYS A 176 46.94 6.65 -16.79
N ILE A 177 47.09 5.76 -15.82
CA ILE A 177 46.31 5.82 -14.58
C ILE A 177 46.66 7.10 -13.78
N ASP A 178 47.91 7.58 -13.87
CA ASP A 178 48.39 8.81 -13.19
C ASP A 178 48.16 10.11 -13.98
N GLU A 179 47.73 10.03 -15.25
CA GLU A 179 47.54 11.23 -16.09
C GLU A 179 46.26 11.97 -15.69
N GLN A 180 46.40 13.11 -15.01
CA GLN A 180 45.29 14.02 -14.71
C GLN A 180 44.83 14.73 -16.00
N GLY A 181 43.68 14.32 -16.54
CA GLY A 181 43.16 14.92 -17.76
C GLY A 181 41.74 14.50 -18.11
N ASN A 182 40.99 15.41 -18.75
CA ASN A 182 39.56 15.30 -19.05
C ASN A 182 39.17 14.28 -20.14
N GLU A 183 40.12 13.51 -20.71
CA GLU A 183 39.90 12.77 -21.96
C GLU A 183 39.96 11.23 -21.85
N LEU A 184 40.46 10.66 -20.75
CA LEU A 184 40.59 9.21 -20.64
C LEU A 184 39.26 8.60 -20.17
N ILE A 185 38.34 8.42 -21.11
CA ILE A 185 37.03 7.82 -20.83
C ILE A 185 37.12 6.31 -20.91
N SER A 186 37.15 5.62 -19.76
CA SER A 186 36.91 4.16 -19.70
C SER A 186 35.53 3.84 -20.29
N LYS A 187 35.51 2.98 -21.31
CA LYS A 187 34.31 2.40 -21.91
C LYS A 187 33.62 1.46 -20.92
N TYR A 188 34.39 0.75 -20.09
CA TYR A 188 33.83 -0.08 -19.03
C TYR A 188 33.08 0.76 -18.01
N ARG A 189 33.68 1.86 -17.52
CA ARG A 189 33.01 2.80 -16.63
C ARG A 189 31.74 3.40 -17.26
N ALA A 190 31.82 3.84 -18.51
CA ALA A 190 30.67 4.42 -19.21
C ALA A 190 29.50 3.41 -19.36
N THR A 191 29.83 2.15 -19.62
CA THR A 191 28.85 1.05 -19.67
C THR A 191 28.22 0.82 -18.29
N ALA A 192 29.04 0.70 -17.26
CA ALA A 192 28.60 0.52 -15.88
C ALA A 192 27.72 1.69 -15.40
N TYR A 193 28.09 2.93 -15.74
CA TYR A 193 27.30 4.14 -15.47
C TYR A 193 25.91 4.08 -16.13
N SER A 194 25.85 3.65 -17.40
CA SER A 194 24.58 3.48 -18.12
C SER A 194 23.69 2.38 -17.49
N MET A 195 24.29 1.27 -17.08
CA MET A 195 23.59 0.19 -16.36
C MET A 195 23.04 0.67 -15.02
N ARG A 196 23.84 1.40 -14.24
CA ARG A 196 23.39 2.06 -13.00
C ARG A 196 22.23 3.01 -13.26
N GLY A 197 22.32 3.83 -14.31
CA GLY A 197 21.24 4.73 -14.74
C GLY A 197 19.93 3.98 -15.04
N SER A 198 20.02 2.80 -15.65
CA SER A 198 18.88 1.93 -15.92
C SER A 198 18.25 1.36 -14.65
N ALA A 199 19.07 0.90 -13.69
CA ALA A 199 18.61 0.46 -12.38
C ALA A 199 17.91 1.59 -11.61
N ASN A 200 18.53 2.78 -11.55
CA ASN A 200 18.00 3.96 -10.88
C ASN A 200 16.68 4.45 -11.48
N LYS A 201 16.53 4.36 -12.80
CA LYS A 201 15.25 4.65 -13.47
C LYS A 201 14.14 3.71 -12.99
N LYS A 202 14.42 2.42 -12.82
CA LYS A 202 13.43 1.45 -12.30
C LYS A 202 13.11 1.66 -10.83
N TYR A 203 14.11 1.95 -9.98
CA TYR A 203 13.85 2.34 -8.59
C TYR A 203 13.01 3.61 -8.49
N LYS A 204 13.24 4.62 -9.34
CA LYS A 204 12.41 5.83 -9.38
C LYS A 204 10.96 5.50 -9.74
N GLN A 205 10.74 4.64 -10.74
CA GLN A 205 9.39 4.18 -11.09
C GLN A 205 8.72 3.41 -9.95
N ALA A 206 9.44 2.51 -9.28
CA ALA A 206 8.94 1.78 -8.12
C ALA A 206 8.55 2.74 -6.97
N LYS A 207 9.40 3.73 -6.66
CA LYS A 207 9.11 4.75 -5.64
C LYS A 207 7.84 5.55 -5.97
N VAL A 208 7.60 5.88 -7.23
CA VAL A 208 6.35 6.54 -7.65
C VAL A 208 5.14 5.65 -7.34
N CYS A 209 5.18 4.35 -7.64
CA CYS A 209 4.09 3.43 -7.28
C CYS A 209 3.89 3.34 -5.76
N LEU A 210 4.97 3.33 -4.98
CA LEU A 210 4.87 3.35 -3.51
C LEU A 210 4.24 4.66 -3.00
N SER A 211 4.57 5.81 -3.61
CA SER A 211 3.90 7.07 -3.32
C SER A 211 2.40 7.00 -3.67
N MET A 212 2.03 6.35 -4.76
CA MET A 212 0.63 6.15 -5.14
C MET A 212 -0.14 5.28 -4.13
N VAL A 213 0.50 4.25 -3.57
CA VAL A 213 -0.06 3.47 -2.44
C VAL A 213 -0.39 4.40 -1.27
N VAL A 214 0.57 5.21 -0.82
CA VAL A 214 0.35 6.14 0.31
C VAL A 214 -0.77 7.14 0.00
N LEU A 215 -0.81 7.69 -1.21
CA LEU A 215 -1.89 8.59 -1.63
C LEU A 215 -3.25 7.89 -1.63
N ASN A 216 -3.32 6.65 -2.10
CA ASN A 216 -4.54 5.84 -2.11
C ASN A 216 -5.09 5.63 -0.69
N HIS A 217 -4.22 5.33 0.30
CA HIS A 217 -4.59 5.26 1.72
C HIS A 217 -5.21 6.55 2.25
N VAL A 218 -4.56 7.70 2.01
CA VAL A 218 -5.02 9.00 2.51
C VAL A 218 -6.36 9.38 1.89
N ILE A 219 -6.49 9.26 0.57
CA ILE A 219 -7.71 9.62 -0.16
C ILE A 219 -8.87 8.72 0.28
N SER A 220 -8.63 7.41 0.40
CA SER A 220 -9.67 6.48 0.85
C SER A 220 -10.12 6.75 2.29
N ALA A 221 -9.19 7.00 3.23
CA ALA A 221 -9.56 7.33 4.60
C ALA A 221 -10.49 8.56 4.68
N ILE A 222 -10.17 9.60 3.91
CA ILE A 222 -10.97 10.83 3.82
C ILE A 222 -12.32 10.57 3.15
N ASP A 223 -12.36 9.88 1.99
CA ASP A 223 -13.62 9.59 1.29
C ASP A 223 -14.55 8.71 2.15
N ALA A 224 -14.03 7.69 2.83
CA ALA A 224 -14.79 6.86 3.76
C ALA A 224 -15.47 7.70 4.85
N ARG A 225 -14.73 8.63 5.47
CA ARG A 225 -15.26 9.51 6.52
C ARG A 225 -16.35 10.44 5.98
N VAL A 226 -16.07 11.12 4.87
CA VAL A 226 -16.99 12.09 4.26
C VAL A 226 -18.26 11.38 3.79
N SER A 227 -18.12 10.24 3.11
CA SER A 227 -19.24 9.42 2.64
C SER A 227 -20.11 8.93 3.81
N ALA A 228 -19.50 8.58 4.96
CA ALA A 228 -20.24 8.22 6.16
C ALA A 228 -21.09 9.38 6.71
N ILE A 229 -20.53 10.59 6.77
CA ILE A 229 -21.24 11.81 7.22
C ILE A 229 -22.39 12.15 6.27
N ILE A 230 -22.18 12.04 4.95
CA ILE A 230 -23.23 12.33 3.97
C ILE A 230 -24.36 11.31 4.09
N LYS A 231 -24.03 10.02 4.27
CA LYS A 231 -25.02 8.95 4.40
C LYS A 231 -25.82 9.07 5.70
N SER A 232 -25.20 9.52 6.80
CA SER A 232 -25.94 9.77 8.04
C SER A 232 -26.92 10.93 7.93
N LYS A 233 -26.55 12.02 7.22
CA LYS A 233 -27.44 13.16 6.96
C LYS A 233 -28.61 12.85 6.02
N LYS A 234 -28.42 11.94 5.05
CA LYS A 234 -29.45 11.55 4.07
C LYS A 234 -30.49 10.59 4.63
N SER A 235 -30.27 10.00 5.81
CA SER A 235 -31.26 9.16 6.47
C SER A 235 -32.25 10.05 7.19
N PRO A 236 -33.49 10.25 6.69
CA PRO A 236 -34.49 11.02 7.41
C PRO A 236 -34.81 10.24 8.69
N GLN A 237 -34.65 10.87 9.85
CA GLN A 237 -35.42 10.42 11.00
C GLN A 237 -36.88 10.67 10.64
N THR A 238 -37.62 9.61 10.29
CA THR A 238 -39.08 9.63 10.43
C THR A 238 -39.39 9.69 11.91
N THR A 239 -39.30 10.89 12.48
CA THR A 239 -40.03 11.21 13.71
C THR A 239 -41.51 11.18 13.34
N ASN A 240 -42.13 10.01 13.47
CA ASN A 240 -43.58 9.92 13.53
C ASN A 240 -44.01 10.66 14.81
N ILE A 241 -44.26 11.96 14.72
CA ILE A 241 -45.02 12.67 15.74
C ILE A 241 -46.46 12.22 15.54
N SER A 242 -46.84 11.13 16.20
CA SER A 242 -48.24 10.74 16.32
C SER A 242 -48.92 11.73 17.27
N ILE A 243 -49.60 12.74 16.71
CA ILE A 243 -50.51 13.60 17.46
C ILE A 243 -51.72 12.73 17.83
N HIS A 244 -51.74 12.19 19.05
CA HIS A 244 -52.93 11.59 19.61
C HIS A 244 -53.89 12.70 20.06
N THR A 245 -54.81 13.09 19.19
CA THR A 245 -55.99 13.86 19.60
C THR A 245 -56.99 12.89 20.24
N SER A 246 -56.97 12.79 21.56
CA SER A 246 -58.01 12.08 22.31
C SER A 246 -59.27 12.93 22.37
N ILE A 247 -60.20 12.74 21.42
CA ILE A 247 -61.58 13.23 21.56
C ILE A 247 -62.32 12.21 22.44
N SER A 248 -62.50 12.56 23.71
CA SER A 248 -63.30 11.79 24.66
C SER A 248 -64.80 12.06 24.42
N SER A 249 -65.49 11.18 23.70
CA SER A 249 -66.96 11.19 23.65
C SER A 249 -67.53 10.36 24.80
N ASN A 250 -67.68 10.97 25.98
CA ASN A 250 -68.56 10.46 27.02
C ASN A 250 -69.99 10.82 26.67
N LEU A 251 -70.69 9.94 25.96
CA LEU A 251 -72.14 9.96 25.83
C LEU A 251 -72.67 8.58 26.24
N THR A 252 -73.29 8.55 27.41
CA THR A 252 -73.96 7.38 27.99
C THR A 252 -75.18 6.99 27.15
N PRO A 253 -75.49 5.68 26.99
CA PRO A 253 -76.73 5.25 26.38
C PRO A 253 -77.78 5.06 27.48
N ASN A 254 -78.67 6.04 27.66
CA ASN A 254 -79.95 5.75 28.30
C ASN A 254 -81.06 6.64 27.73
N LEU A 255 -81.48 6.31 26.51
CA LEU A 255 -82.72 6.82 25.94
C LEU A 255 -83.29 5.78 24.95
N TYR A 256 -83.78 4.66 25.48
CA TYR A 256 -84.57 3.68 24.72
C TYR A 256 -85.82 3.22 25.51
N ALA A 257 -86.47 4.16 26.22
CA ALA A 257 -87.68 3.89 26.99
C ALA A 257 -88.86 4.83 26.67
N VAL A 258 -88.85 5.58 25.57
CA VAL A 258 -89.93 6.54 25.23
C VAL A 258 -90.56 6.31 23.85
N MET A 259 -90.17 5.27 23.11
CA MET A 259 -90.89 4.89 21.89
C MET A 259 -91.18 3.40 21.91
N GLN A 260 -92.45 3.06 21.61
CA GLN A 260 -93.11 1.75 21.69
C GLN A 260 -93.91 1.49 22.99
N GLY A 261 -94.96 2.29 23.19
CA GLY A 261 -96.17 1.76 23.80
C GLY A 261 -97.05 1.16 22.70
N GLN A 262 -97.54 -0.07 22.88
CA GLN A 262 -98.87 -0.57 22.45
C GLN A 262 -99.27 -1.74 23.38
N PHE A 263 -100.59 -1.82 23.57
CA PHE A 263 -101.39 -2.51 24.58
C PHE A 263 -101.14 -4.01 24.78
#